data_AF-A0A0C3Q0T5-F1
#
_entry.id   AF-A0A0C3Q0T5-F1
#
_cell.length_a   1.000
_cell.length_b   1.000
_cell.length_c   1.000
_cell.angle_alpha   90.00
_cell.angle_beta   90.00
_cell.angle_gamma   90.00
#
_symmetry.space_group_name_H-M   'P 1'
#
loop_
_entity.id
_entity.type
_entity.pdbx_description
1 polymer ?
#
loop_
_entity_poly.entity_id
_entity_poly.type
_entity_poly.pdbx_seq_one_letter_code
_entity_poly.pdbx_strand_id
1 'polypeptide(L)'
;MFLRAYVFIGTNAVRVLSIITLLLVFASNILVMVDDIKSVRRGDTASFTSTDENGNTETFECDYFEGSTVPNQAAGAFWAVLNRLFIITTSVILVLSEIGWPTSFFRNFLPVLGPDFGVGILGAVQWITAASILSHHVEAFPLVSAWLLFAVGCINIILGLVFRDRIKVDRSIRTFRETKAKELLPGPVQNAAPSFKILETSVGSIFSHDEKKG
;
A
#
# COMPACT_ATOMS: atom_id res chain seq x y z
N MET A 1 -6.09 5.66 -28.10
CA MET A 1 -6.61 4.41 -27.52
C MET A 1 -5.49 3.54 -26.93
N PHE A 2 -4.40 3.29 -27.66
CA PHE A 2 -3.30 2.42 -27.23
C PHE A 2 -2.57 2.87 -25.95
N LEU A 3 -2.25 4.16 -25.78
CA LEU A 3 -1.54 4.66 -24.61
C LEU A 3 -2.30 4.41 -23.28
N ARG A 4 -3.64 4.54 -23.30
CA ARG A 4 -4.48 4.27 -22.14
C ARG A 4 -4.49 2.78 -21.75
N ALA A 5 -4.48 1.89 -22.75
CA ALA A 5 -4.41 0.45 -22.51
C ALA A 5 -3.05 0.03 -21.91
N TYR A 6 -1.93 0.60 -22.38
CA TYR A 6 -0.61 0.32 -21.80
C TYR A 6 -0.48 0.81 -20.36
N VAL A 7 -1.02 2.00 -20.03
CA VAL A 7 -1.05 2.50 -18.65
C VAL A 7 -1.92 1.62 -17.75
N PHE A 8 -3.05 1.11 -18.25
CA PHE A 8 -3.92 0.19 -17.51
C PHE A 8 -3.23 -1.16 -17.24
N ILE A 9 -2.57 -1.76 -18.24
CA ILE A 9 -1.80 -2.99 -18.07
C ILE A 9 -0.64 -2.78 -17.09
N GLY A 10 0.14 -1.70 -17.28
CA GLY A 10 1.30 -1.41 -16.45
C GLY A 10 0.95 -1.18 -14.98
N THR A 11 -0.12 -0.41 -14.71
CA THR A 11 -0.58 -0.16 -13.34
C THR A 11 -1.11 -1.43 -12.66
N ASN A 12 -1.77 -2.34 -13.37
CA ASN A 12 -2.19 -3.63 -12.81
C ASN A 12 -1.00 -4.57 -12.59
N ALA A 13 -0.02 -4.60 -13.49
CA ALA A 13 1.20 -5.38 -13.32
C ALA A 13 1.98 -4.94 -12.06
N VAL A 14 2.11 -3.63 -11.84
CA VAL A 14 2.76 -3.10 -10.62
C VAL A 14 1.98 -3.47 -9.35
N ARG A 15 0.64 -3.52 -9.40
CA ARG A 15 -0.17 -3.99 -8.27
C ARG A 15 0.09 -5.45 -7.94
N VAL A 16 0.11 -6.32 -8.96
CA VAL A 16 0.42 -7.75 -8.77
C VAL A 16 1.82 -7.91 -8.21
N LEU A 17 2.80 -7.18 -8.77
CA LEU A 17 4.17 -7.21 -8.30
C LEU A 17 4.26 -6.77 -6.83
N SER A 18 3.62 -5.65 -6.47
CA SER A 18 3.48 -5.12 -5.11
C SER A 18 2.91 -6.13 -4.12
N ILE A 19 1.88 -6.88 -4.49
CA ILE A 19 1.33 -7.95 -3.64
C ILE A 19 2.35 -9.08 -3.45
N ILE A 20 2.99 -9.51 -4.54
CA ILE A 20 4.01 -10.57 -4.48
C ILE A 20 5.17 -10.13 -3.58
N THR A 21 5.70 -8.91 -3.75
CA THR A 21 6.81 -8.40 -2.93
C THR A 21 6.47 -8.38 -1.45
N LEU A 22 5.25 -7.92 -1.11
CA LEU A 22 4.78 -7.85 0.26
C LEU A 22 4.65 -9.24 0.89
N LEU A 23 4.18 -10.24 0.13
CA LEU A 23 4.11 -11.62 0.61
C LEU A 23 5.50 -12.22 0.84
N LEU A 24 6.47 -11.94 -0.04
CA LEU A 24 7.86 -12.36 0.15
C LEU A 24 8.47 -11.70 1.41
N VAL A 25 8.23 -10.40 1.61
CA VAL A 25 8.71 -9.68 2.79
C VAL A 25 8.06 -10.22 4.06
N PHE A 26 6.76 -10.50 4.04
CA PHE A 26 6.04 -11.14 5.15
C PHE A 26 6.64 -12.50 5.51
N ALA A 27 6.81 -13.39 4.52
CA ALA A 27 7.40 -14.71 4.72
C ALA A 27 8.84 -14.63 5.24
N SER A 28 9.67 -13.78 4.65
CA SER A 28 11.06 -13.60 5.07
C SER A 28 11.19 -13.05 6.49
N ASN A 29 10.34 -12.11 6.91
CA ASN A 29 10.38 -11.59 8.28
C ASN A 29 9.93 -12.62 9.33
N ILE A 30 9.02 -13.53 8.99
CA ILE A 30 8.65 -14.64 9.90
C ILE A 30 9.85 -15.57 10.10
N LEU A 31 10.58 -15.92 9.03
CA LEU A 31 11.76 -16.77 9.13
C LEU A 31 12.84 -16.13 10.01
N VAL A 32 13.16 -14.86 9.75
CA VAL A 32 14.15 -14.12 10.56
C VAL A 32 13.72 -14.04 12.02
N MET A 33 12.43 -13.79 12.29
CA MET A 33 11.93 -13.76 13.67
C MET A 33 12.06 -15.13 14.37
N VAL A 34 11.84 -16.23 13.65
CA VAL A 34 12.01 -17.58 14.20
C VAL A 34 13.48 -17.84 14.53
N ASP A 35 14.40 -17.41 13.67
CA ASP A 35 15.83 -17.61 13.90
C ASP A 35 16.36 -16.69 15.01
N ASP A 36 15.86 -15.45 15.11
CA ASP A 36 16.10 -14.53 16.23
C ASP A 36 15.61 -15.11 17.58
N ILE A 37 14.49 -15.86 17.61
CA ILE A 37 14.02 -16.52 18.85
C ILE A 37 14.89 -17.73 19.20
N LYS A 38 15.33 -18.50 18.20
CA LYS A 38 16.21 -19.66 18.43
C LYS A 38 17.57 -19.24 18.96
N SER A 39 18.15 -18.14 18.44
CA SER A 39 19.44 -17.60 18.90
C SER A 39 19.37 -17.17 20.36
N VAL A 40 18.32 -16.42 20.73
CA VAL A 40 18.08 -15.99 22.12
C VAL A 40 17.89 -17.18 23.06
N ARG A 41 17.20 -18.25 22.63
CA ARG A 41 17.01 -19.46 23.44
C ARG A 41 18.31 -20.24 23.65
N ARG A 42 19.20 -20.25 22.66
CA ARG A 42 20.49 -20.93 22.78
C ARG A 42 21.46 -20.15 23.66
N GLY A 43 21.33 -18.82 23.72
CA GLY A 43 22.20 -17.97 24.53
C GLY A 43 23.60 -17.81 23.94
N ASP A 44 23.77 -18.14 22.66
CA ASP A 44 25.05 -18.04 21.95
C ASP A 44 25.34 -16.56 21.65
N THR A 45 26.05 -15.89 22.56
CA THR A 45 26.58 -14.55 22.30
C THR A 45 27.61 -14.65 21.19
N ALA A 46 27.49 -13.82 20.14
CA ALA A 46 28.48 -13.82 19.08
C ALA A 46 29.85 -13.44 19.66
N SER A 47 30.85 -14.26 19.41
CA SER A 47 32.24 -13.96 19.79
C SER A 47 33.13 -14.13 18.58
N PHE A 48 33.99 -13.15 18.34
CA PHE A 48 34.97 -13.19 17.26
C PHE A 48 36.35 -13.37 17.86
N THR A 49 37.05 -14.43 17.48
CA THR A 49 38.43 -14.68 17.92
C THR A 49 39.37 -14.24 16.81
N SER A 50 40.15 -13.18 17.05
CA SER A 50 41.27 -12.83 16.17
C SER A 50 42.56 -13.34 16.78
N THR A 51 43.36 -14.04 15.97
CA THR A 51 44.73 -14.43 16.34
C THR A 51 45.68 -13.46 15.69
N ASP A 52 46.47 -12.75 16.50
CA ASP A 52 47.48 -11.82 15.99
C ASP A 52 48.72 -12.58 15.45
N GLU A 53 49.58 -11.91 14.68
CA GLU A 53 50.79 -12.51 14.09
C GLU A 53 51.76 -13.10 15.14
N ASN A 54 51.67 -12.60 16.38
CA ASN A 54 52.41 -13.09 17.54
C ASN A 54 51.78 -14.32 18.23
N GLY A 55 50.67 -14.86 17.74
CA GLY A 55 50.00 -16.04 18.29
C GLY A 55 49.10 -15.76 19.50
N ASN A 56 48.85 -14.49 19.82
CA ASN A 56 47.92 -14.09 20.88
C ASN A 56 46.48 -14.14 20.35
N THR A 57 45.60 -14.87 21.04
CA THR A 57 44.18 -14.97 20.72
C THR A 57 43.38 -13.97 21.55
N GLU A 58 42.87 -12.92 20.92
CA GLU A 58 41.96 -11.96 21.53
C GLU A 58 40.52 -12.35 21.15
N THR A 59 39.67 -12.60 22.15
CA THR A 59 38.25 -12.90 21.97
C THR A 59 37.42 -11.64 22.19
N PHE A 60 36.81 -11.12 21.12
CA PHE A 60 35.90 -9.99 21.18
C PHE A 60 34.47 -10.49 21.37
N GLU A 61 33.85 -10.15 22.49
CA GLU A 61 32.41 -10.33 22.69
C GLU A 61 31.63 -9.30 21.86
N CYS A 62 30.69 -9.75 21.04
CA CYS A 62 29.84 -8.87 20.26
C CYS A 62 28.55 -8.52 21.03
N ASP A 63 28.02 -7.33 20.79
CA ASP A 63 26.77 -6.84 21.41
C ASP A 63 25.49 -7.58 20.93
N TYR A 64 25.62 -8.56 20.03
CA TYR A 64 24.52 -9.28 19.38
C TYR A 64 24.66 -10.81 19.54
N PHE A 65 23.56 -11.54 19.46
CA PHE A 65 23.59 -13.01 19.41
C PHE A 65 24.11 -13.51 18.06
N GLU A 66 24.78 -14.66 18.05
CA GLU A 66 25.36 -15.24 16.84
C GLU A 66 24.29 -15.59 15.80
N GLY A 67 24.45 -15.06 14.58
CA GLY A 67 23.50 -15.26 13.49
C GLY A 67 22.16 -14.51 13.65
N SER A 68 22.08 -13.49 14.51
CA SER A 68 20.83 -12.81 14.83
C SER A 68 20.95 -11.29 14.86
N THR A 69 19.83 -10.61 14.63
CA THR A 69 19.72 -9.15 14.75
C THR A 69 19.39 -8.67 16.17
N VAL A 70 19.39 -9.57 17.14
CA VAL A 70 19.00 -9.31 18.52
C VAL A 70 20.19 -8.79 19.35
N PRO A 71 20.08 -7.59 19.96
CA PRO A 71 21.08 -7.13 20.92
C PRO A 71 21.03 -7.93 22.23
N ASN A 72 22.19 -8.19 22.83
CA ASN A 72 22.38 -8.89 24.11
C ASN A 72 22.04 -8.02 25.35
N GLN A 73 21.48 -6.83 25.15
CA GLN A 73 21.03 -5.96 26.25
C GLN A 73 19.67 -6.42 26.79
N ALA A 74 19.39 -6.15 28.07
CA ALA A 74 18.18 -6.63 28.78
C ALA A 74 16.84 -6.34 28.07
N ALA A 75 16.77 -5.30 27.22
CA ALA A 75 15.59 -4.94 26.43
C ALA A 75 15.76 -5.15 24.91
N GLY A 76 16.92 -5.62 24.45
CA GLY A 76 17.27 -5.76 23.03
C GLY A 76 16.40 -6.79 22.31
N ALA A 77 16.23 -7.97 22.90
CA ALA A 77 15.36 -9.03 22.36
C ALA A 77 13.91 -8.57 22.23
N PHE A 78 13.38 -7.85 23.22
CA PHE A 78 12.03 -7.30 23.16
C PHE A 78 11.88 -6.32 22.00
N TRP A 79 12.82 -5.36 21.85
CA TRP A 79 12.78 -4.37 20.78
C TRP A 79 12.94 -4.97 19.39
N ALA A 80 13.80 -5.98 19.23
CA ALA A 80 13.97 -6.68 17.96
C ALA A 80 12.68 -7.38 17.53
N VAL A 81 12.03 -8.11 18.45
CA VAL A 81 10.76 -8.80 18.19
C VAL A 81 9.63 -7.80 17.89
N LEU A 82 9.57 -6.68 18.63
CA LEU A 82 8.56 -5.64 18.40
C LEU A 82 8.71 -5.02 17.01
N ASN A 83 9.94 -4.73 16.57
CA ASN A 83 10.21 -4.20 15.23
C ASN A 83 9.77 -5.20 14.13
N ARG A 84 10.08 -6.49 14.29
CA ARG A 84 9.63 -7.54 13.36
C ARG A 84 8.10 -7.64 13.32
N LEU A 85 7.43 -7.56 14.47
CA LEU A 85 5.97 -7.57 14.55
C LEU A 85 5.34 -6.34 13.86
N PHE A 86 5.96 -5.17 13.98
CA PHE A 86 5.52 -3.95 13.31
C PHE A 86 5.65 -4.06 11.78
N ILE A 87 6.77 -4.58 11.28
CA ILE A 87 6.99 -4.81 9.84
C ILE A 87 5.96 -5.81 9.30
N ILE A 88 5.72 -6.92 10.01
CA ILE A 88 4.72 -7.94 9.64
C ILE A 88 3.33 -7.31 9.59
N THR A 89 2.93 -6.59 10.63
CA THR A 89 1.61 -5.93 10.70
C THR A 89 1.43 -4.93 9.57
N THR A 90 2.46 -4.11 9.32
CA THR A 90 2.46 -3.13 8.22
C THR A 90 2.32 -3.83 6.86
N SER A 91 3.04 -4.93 6.63
CA SER A 91 2.94 -5.69 5.38
C SER A 91 1.53 -6.25 5.15
N VAL A 92 0.86 -6.75 6.19
CA VAL A 92 -0.53 -7.25 6.10
C VAL A 92 -1.49 -6.12 5.75
N ILE A 93 -1.37 -4.96 6.41
CA ILE A 93 -2.22 -3.79 6.12
C ILE A 93 -2.02 -3.33 4.67
N LEU A 94 -0.78 -3.32 4.17
CA LEU A 94 -0.48 -2.95 2.79
C LEU A 94 -1.06 -3.95 1.78
N VAL A 95 -0.98 -5.26 2.06
CA VAL A 95 -1.63 -6.30 1.23
C VAL A 95 -3.15 -6.10 1.21
N LEU A 96 -3.78 -5.87 2.36
CA LEU A 96 -5.22 -5.59 2.45
C LEU A 96 -5.59 -4.31 1.68
N SER A 97 -4.74 -3.28 1.72
CA SER A 97 -4.92 -2.04 0.97
C SER A 97 -4.83 -2.27 -0.54
N GLU A 98 -3.89 -3.11 -0.99
CA GLU A 98 -3.77 -3.50 -2.39
C GLU A 98 -4.91 -4.40 -2.86
N ILE A 99 -5.50 -5.23 -1.99
CA ILE A 99 -6.70 -6.03 -2.32
C ILE A 99 -7.95 -5.13 -2.37
N GLY A 100 -8.00 -4.08 -1.54
CA GLY A 100 -9.13 -3.16 -1.44
C GLY A 100 -10.26 -3.67 -0.54
N TRP A 101 -9.98 -4.70 0.26
CA TRP A 101 -10.93 -5.33 1.19
C TRP A 101 -10.34 -5.33 2.60
N PRO A 102 -11.06 -4.88 3.64
CA PRO A 102 -12.39 -4.26 3.66
C PRO A 102 -12.37 -2.74 3.41
N THR A 103 -13.14 -2.28 2.44
CA THR A 103 -13.16 -0.86 2.01
C THR A 103 -13.64 0.10 3.12
N SER A 104 -14.56 -0.33 3.98
CA SER A 104 -15.08 0.49 5.10
C SER A 104 -14.01 0.77 6.16
N PHE A 105 -13.08 -0.17 6.39
CA PHE A 105 -12.00 0.02 7.36
C PHE A 105 -11.02 1.11 6.89
N PHE A 106 -10.62 1.04 5.62
CA PHE A 106 -9.71 2.04 5.04
C PHE A 106 -10.35 3.42 4.90
N ARG A 107 -11.68 3.53 4.75
CA ARG A 107 -12.35 4.83 4.74
C ARG A 107 -12.46 5.47 6.13
N ASN A 108 -12.67 4.67 7.16
CA ASN A 108 -12.97 5.18 8.50
C ASN A 108 -11.72 5.31 9.38
N PHE A 109 -10.79 4.35 9.33
CA PHE A 109 -9.62 4.30 10.24
C PHE A 109 -8.32 4.74 9.58
N LEU A 110 -8.14 4.49 8.27
CA LEU A 110 -6.90 4.79 7.54
C LEU A 110 -7.20 5.46 6.18
N PRO A 111 -7.83 6.65 6.17
CA PRO A 111 -8.25 7.32 4.92
C PRO A 111 -7.08 7.53 3.96
N VAL A 112 -5.87 7.71 4.48
CA VAL A 112 -4.63 7.86 3.71
C VAL A 112 -4.28 6.65 2.82
N LEU A 113 -4.75 5.44 3.16
CA LEU A 113 -4.65 4.23 2.33
C LEU A 113 -5.96 3.94 1.56
N GLY A 114 -7.00 4.75 1.79
CA GLY A 114 -8.34 4.61 1.23
C GLY A 114 -8.41 4.79 -0.28
N PRO A 115 -9.53 4.38 -0.92
CA PRO A 115 -9.68 4.40 -2.38
C PRO A 115 -9.59 5.80 -3.00
N ASP A 116 -9.77 6.84 -2.20
CA ASP A 116 -9.81 8.24 -2.63
C ASP A 116 -8.43 8.90 -2.68
N PHE A 117 -7.38 8.25 -2.14
CA PHE A 117 -5.99 8.75 -2.15
C PHE A 117 -5.11 7.95 -3.11
N GLY A 118 -4.20 8.64 -3.80
CA GLY A 118 -3.28 8.05 -4.79
C GLY A 118 -2.35 6.95 -4.24
N VAL A 119 -1.76 6.17 -5.15
CA VAL A 119 -0.83 5.05 -4.83
C VAL A 119 0.53 5.50 -4.31
N GLY A 120 0.81 6.82 -4.31
CA GLY A 120 2.08 7.37 -3.87
C GLY A 120 2.36 7.16 -2.40
N ILE A 121 1.34 7.33 -1.54
CA ILE A 121 1.50 7.12 -0.09
C ILE A 121 1.68 5.64 0.22
N LEU A 122 0.99 4.75 -0.50
CA LEU A 122 1.21 3.31 -0.41
C LEU A 122 2.68 2.96 -0.74
N GLY A 123 3.21 3.51 -1.83
CA GLY A 123 4.61 3.35 -2.20
C GLY A 123 5.59 3.92 -1.18
N ALA A 124 5.26 5.06 -0.56
CA ALA A 124 6.08 5.67 0.50
C ALA A 124 6.17 4.77 1.74
N VAL A 125 5.06 4.17 2.18
CA VAL A 125 5.08 3.22 3.30
C VAL A 125 5.88 1.97 2.93
N GLN A 126 5.71 1.42 1.73
CA GLN A 126 6.52 0.29 1.24
C GLN A 126 8.02 0.59 1.24
N TRP A 127 8.39 1.79 0.78
CA TRP A 127 9.77 2.25 0.74
C TRP A 127 10.37 2.39 2.15
N ILE A 128 9.65 3.02 3.08
CA ILE A 128 10.10 3.14 4.49
C ILE A 128 10.24 1.76 5.14
N THR A 129 9.26 0.86 4.92
CA THR A 129 9.32 -0.50 5.45
C THR A 129 10.52 -1.26 4.88
N ALA A 130 10.79 -1.15 3.57
CA ALA A 130 11.96 -1.77 2.97
C ALA A 130 13.28 -1.19 3.51
N ALA A 131 13.38 0.15 3.61
CA ALA A 131 14.56 0.82 4.18
C ALA A 131 14.83 0.37 5.62
N SER A 132 13.78 0.19 6.43
CA SER A 132 13.90 -0.34 7.79
C SER A 132 14.37 -1.79 7.86
N ILE A 133 14.11 -2.61 6.83
CA ILE A 133 14.65 -3.98 6.77
C ILE A 133 16.12 -3.93 6.34
N LEU A 134 16.46 -3.07 5.37
CA LEU A 134 17.83 -2.89 4.86
C LEU A 134 18.79 -2.28 5.88
N SER A 135 18.28 -1.53 6.87
CA SER A 135 19.12 -0.93 7.91
C SER A 135 19.68 -1.94 8.90
N HIS A 136 19.19 -3.19 8.89
CA HIS A 136 19.71 -4.27 9.72
C HIS A 136 20.41 -5.31 8.86
N HIS A 137 21.46 -5.91 9.41
CA HIS A 137 22.13 -7.03 8.74
C HIS A 137 21.16 -8.22 8.70
N VAL A 138 20.77 -8.65 7.50
CA VAL A 138 19.83 -9.76 7.31
C VAL A 138 20.40 -10.72 6.28
N GLU A 139 19.95 -11.97 6.35
CA GLU A 139 20.37 -13.00 5.40
C GLU A 139 19.95 -12.70 3.95
N ALA A 140 20.52 -13.45 3.00
CA ALA A 140 20.34 -13.23 1.57
C ALA A 140 18.87 -13.24 1.12
N PHE A 141 18.03 -14.12 1.69
CA PHE A 141 16.61 -14.20 1.28
C PHE A 141 15.79 -12.96 1.69
N PRO A 142 15.79 -12.52 2.96
CA PRO A 142 15.22 -11.24 3.37
C PRO A 142 15.85 -10.03 2.66
N LEU A 143 17.14 -10.08 2.36
CA LEU A 143 17.83 -8.99 1.67
C LEU A 143 17.28 -8.78 0.25
N VAL A 144 17.13 -9.86 -0.52
CA VAL A 144 16.59 -9.81 -1.89
C VAL A 144 15.13 -9.36 -1.89
N SER A 145 14.31 -9.88 -0.98
CA SER A 145 12.90 -9.48 -0.87
C SER A 145 12.75 -8.00 -0.51
N ALA A 146 13.59 -7.49 0.37
CA ALA A 146 13.56 -6.09 0.78
C ALA A 146 14.04 -5.13 -0.32
N TRP A 147 15.08 -5.47 -1.09
CA TRP A 147 15.48 -4.69 -2.27
C TRP A 147 14.38 -4.65 -3.34
N LEU A 148 13.68 -5.78 -3.53
CA LEU A 148 12.57 -5.88 -4.46
C LEU A 148 11.39 -5.00 -3.99
N LEU A 149 11.05 -5.03 -2.69
CA LEU A 149 10.04 -4.13 -2.11
C LEU A 149 10.45 -2.65 -2.21
N PHE A 150 11.73 -2.32 -2.02
CA PHE A 150 12.25 -0.97 -2.15
C PHE A 150 12.05 -0.43 -3.58
N ALA A 151 12.45 -1.20 -4.59
CA ALA A 151 12.29 -0.81 -5.99
C ALA A 151 10.81 -0.62 -6.37
N VAL A 152 9.93 -1.53 -5.91
CA VAL A 152 8.48 -1.42 -6.16
C VAL A 152 7.87 -0.24 -5.41
N GLY A 153 8.32 0.05 -4.19
CA GLY A 153 7.93 1.24 -3.44
C GLY A 153 8.27 2.52 -4.20
N CYS A 154 9.49 2.62 -4.75
CA CYS A 154 9.90 3.75 -5.59
C CYS A 154 9.02 3.88 -6.85
N ILE A 155 8.71 2.78 -7.53
CA ILE A 155 7.80 2.78 -8.69
C ILE A 155 6.42 3.29 -8.27
N ASN A 156 5.87 2.82 -7.16
CA ASN A 156 4.56 3.25 -6.65
C ASN A 156 4.54 4.74 -6.25
N ILE A 157 5.65 5.27 -5.69
CA ILE A 157 5.80 6.71 -5.43
C ILE A 157 5.76 7.51 -6.73
N ILE A 158 6.57 7.12 -7.73
CA ILE A 158 6.63 7.81 -9.03
C ILE A 158 5.26 7.78 -9.71
N LEU A 159 4.59 6.63 -9.73
CA LEU A 159 3.24 6.52 -10.28
C LEU A 159 2.23 7.38 -9.52
N GLY A 160 2.35 7.45 -8.19
CA GLY A 160 1.54 8.32 -7.36
C GLY A 160 1.75 9.81 -7.63
N LEU A 161 2.97 10.23 -7.88
CA LEU A 161 3.31 11.62 -8.21
C LEU A 161 2.85 12.00 -9.62
N VAL A 162 3.06 11.11 -10.60
CA VAL A 162 2.76 11.38 -12.02
C VAL A 162 1.26 11.39 -12.30
N PHE A 163 0.49 10.49 -11.69
CA PHE A 163 -0.92 10.31 -12.03
C PHE A 163 -1.90 10.71 -10.90
N ARG A 164 -1.40 11.02 -9.69
CA ARG A 164 -2.15 11.57 -8.56
C ARG A 164 -3.51 10.87 -8.34
N ASP A 165 -4.61 11.62 -8.31
CA ASP A 165 -5.96 11.12 -8.01
C ASP A 165 -6.61 10.29 -9.14
N ARG A 166 -5.99 10.20 -10.33
CA ARG A 166 -6.59 9.52 -11.49
C ARG A 166 -6.39 7.99 -11.49
N ILE A 167 -5.40 7.45 -10.77
CA ILE A 167 -5.04 6.01 -10.90
C ILE A 167 -6.03 5.06 -10.25
N LYS A 168 -6.64 5.38 -9.10
CA LYS A 168 -7.56 4.43 -8.46
C LYS A 168 -8.89 4.30 -9.21
N VAL A 169 -9.31 5.35 -9.92
CA VAL A 169 -10.45 5.32 -10.86
C VAL A 169 -10.08 4.53 -12.13
N ASP A 170 -8.87 4.69 -12.66
CA ASP A 170 -8.41 3.95 -13.86
C ASP A 170 -8.04 2.47 -13.57
N ARG A 171 -7.67 2.10 -12.33
CA ARG A 171 -7.40 0.69 -11.94
C ARG A 171 -8.68 -0.15 -11.74
N SER A 172 -9.86 0.46 -11.77
CA SER A 172 -11.15 -0.23 -11.61
C SER A 172 -11.52 -0.97 -12.90
N ILE A 173 -11.44 -2.31 -12.88
CA ILE A 173 -11.98 -3.20 -13.93
C ILE A 173 -13.47 -2.89 -14.21
N ARG A 174 -14.21 -2.37 -13.22
CA ARG A 174 -15.62 -1.97 -13.38
C ARG A 174 -15.78 -0.76 -14.31
N THR A 175 -14.89 0.22 -14.23
CA THR A 175 -14.94 1.43 -15.06
C THR A 175 -14.56 1.12 -16.52
N PHE A 176 -13.58 0.24 -16.76
CA PHE A 176 -13.28 -0.24 -18.11
C PHE A 176 -14.47 -1.03 -18.69
N ARG A 177 -15.13 -1.86 -17.87
CA ARG A 177 -16.31 -2.63 -18.31
C ARG A 177 -17.51 -1.72 -18.58
N GLU A 178 -17.73 -0.67 -17.80
CA GLU A 178 -18.78 0.34 -18.03
C GLU A 178 -18.50 1.22 -19.24
N THR A 179 -17.25 1.61 -19.47
CA THR A 179 -16.86 2.41 -20.65
C THR A 179 -16.99 1.57 -21.92
N LYS A 180 -16.50 0.32 -21.90
CA LYS A 180 -16.65 -0.61 -23.02
C LYS A 180 -18.10 -1.05 -23.22
N ALA A 181 -18.90 -1.16 -22.15
CA ALA A 181 -20.34 -1.43 -22.25
C ALA A 181 -21.11 -0.24 -22.82
N LYS A 182 -20.76 1.01 -22.46
CA LYS A 182 -21.34 2.22 -23.09
C LYS A 182 -20.93 2.40 -24.54
N GLU A 183 -19.76 1.92 -24.93
CA GLU A 183 -19.26 1.99 -26.31
C GLU A 183 -19.86 0.89 -27.22
N LEU A 184 -20.25 -0.25 -26.64
CA LEU A 184 -20.91 -1.36 -27.35
C LEU A 184 -22.44 -1.28 -27.34
N LEU A 185 -23.04 -0.48 -26.46
CA LEU A 185 -24.46 -0.16 -26.53
C LEU A 185 -24.62 1.08 -27.43
N PRO A 186 -25.48 1.04 -28.48
CA PRO A 186 -25.88 2.29 -29.14
C PRO A 186 -26.38 3.22 -28.04
N GLY A 187 -25.86 4.46 -28.03
CA GLY A 187 -26.26 5.46 -27.05
C GLY A 187 -27.79 5.54 -26.95
N PRO A 188 -28.35 5.97 -25.80
CA PRO A 188 -29.79 6.12 -25.67
C PRO A 188 -30.27 6.88 -26.89
N VAL A 189 -31.08 6.22 -27.72
CA VAL A 189 -31.74 6.87 -28.84
C VAL A 189 -32.34 8.12 -28.22
N GLN A 190 -31.86 9.27 -28.67
CA GLN A 190 -32.39 10.56 -28.28
C GLN A 190 -33.77 10.59 -28.93
N ASN A 191 -34.72 9.87 -28.33
CA ASN A 191 -36.12 10.07 -28.57
C ASN A 191 -36.32 11.51 -28.13
N ALA A 192 -36.36 12.39 -29.12
CA ALA A 192 -36.94 13.70 -29.02
C ALA A 192 -38.36 13.47 -28.51
N ALA A 193 -38.50 13.37 -27.19
CA ALA A 193 -39.77 13.59 -26.54
C ALA A 193 -40.15 15.02 -26.92
N PRO A 194 -41.25 15.24 -27.65
CA PRO A 194 -41.72 16.60 -27.85
C PRO A 194 -41.88 17.19 -26.45
N SER A 195 -41.20 18.33 -26.23
CA SER A 195 -41.37 19.12 -25.02
C SER A 195 -42.84 19.53 -24.95
N PHE A 196 -43.64 18.74 -24.25
CA PHE A 196 -44.97 19.14 -23.85
C PHE A 196 -44.79 20.18 -22.76
N LYS A 197 -44.66 21.44 -23.18
CA LYS A 197 -44.83 22.58 -22.30
C LYS A 197 -46.29 22.51 -21.83
N ILE A 198 -46.50 21.99 -20.62
CA ILE A 198 -47.73 22.22 -19.89
C ILE A 198 -47.84 23.74 -19.76
N LEU A 199 -48.81 24.30 -20.46
CA LEU A 199 -49.23 25.68 -20.30
C LEU A 199 -49.84 25.75 -18.90
N GLU A 200 -49.05 26.13 -17.89
CA GLU A 200 -49.59 26.59 -16.61
C GLU A 200 -50.37 27.87 -16.89
N THR A 201 -51.64 27.71 -17.25
CA THR A 201 -52.62 28.77 -17.23
C THR A 201 -52.73 29.22 -15.78
N SER A 202 -52.10 30.36 -15.49
CA SER A 202 -52.25 31.16 -14.28
C SER A 202 -53.72 31.45 -13.99
N VAL A 203 -54.38 30.54 -13.27
CA VAL A 203 -55.68 30.77 -12.62
C VAL A 203 -55.39 31.07 -11.14
N GLY A 204 -54.91 32.28 -10.86
CA GLY A 204 -54.53 32.65 -9.50
C GLY A 204 -54.33 34.15 -9.23
N SER A 205 -54.60 35.05 -10.18
CA SER A 205 -54.36 36.49 -9.96
C SER A 205 -55.44 37.44 -10.53
N ILE A 206 -56.67 36.97 -10.77
CA ILE A 206 -57.81 37.82 -11.18
C ILE A 206 -58.82 38.01 -10.03
N PHE A 207 -58.35 38.00 -8.78
CA PHE A 207 -59.20 38.36 -7.64
C PHE A 207 -58.37 39.10 -6.59
N SER A 208 -57.96 40.32 -6.92
CA SER A 208 -57.68 41.40 -5.95
C SER A 208 -57.22 42.66 -6.68
N HIS A 209 -58.17 43.46 -7.21
CA HIS A 209 -58.17 44.92 -7.17
C HIS A 209 -59.38 45.45 -7.94
N ASP A 210 -60.43 45.91 -7.24
CA ASP A 210 -60.81 47.33 -7.18
C ASP A 210 -62.15 47.46 -6.44
N GLU A 211 -62.10 47.70 -5.13
CA GLU A 211 -63.20 48.30 -4.38
C GLU A 211 -62.85 49.77 -4.21
N LYS A 212 -63.38 50.63 -5.10
CA LYS A 212 -63.50 52.07 -4.84
C LYS A 212 -64.53 52.75 -5.75
N LYS A 213 -65.53 53.33 -5.07
CA LYS A 213 -66.37 54.50 -5.42
C LYS A 213 -67.66 54.25 -6.23
N GLY A 214 -68.76 54.55 -5.53
CA GLY A 214 -70.12 54.77 -6.01
C GLY A 214 -70.99 55.07 -4.80
#